data_AF-A0A922WZT3-F1
#
_entry.id   AF-A0A922WZT3-F1
#
_cell.length_a   1.000
_cell.length_b   1.000
_cell.length_c   1.000
_cell.angle_alpha   90.00
_cell.angle_beta   90.00
_cell.angle_gamma   90.00
#
_symmetry.space_group_name_H-M   'P 1'
#
loop_
_entity.id
_entity.type
_entity.pdbx_description
1 polymer ?
#
loop_
_entity_poly.entity_id
_entity_poly.type
_entity_poly.pdbx_seq_one_letter_code
_entity_poly.pdbx_strand_id
1 'polypeptide(L)'
;LGDPRPLRFLTGMRKKAWNHNVVAIGLSSGFIEPLESTSIHLIQNGIARLFALFPDNPISPIERDEYNRGMRDIFEDVRDFIILHYKATQRVDSEFWRYVKNMSVPDNLARKIALWQRHGRIFRENAELFSEPSWIAVMLGQNIWPAGYDPIADTLDEHKVAAAMAQMRANYAEIAAKLPVHEAFLRQSGSWNMQPALGLPPQALSA
;
A
#
# COMPACT_ATOMS: atom_id res chain seq x y z
N LEU A 1 -16.35 -23.44 -7.13
CA LEU A 1 -14.99 -23.02 -6.70
C LEU A 1 -14.06 -24.21 -6.92
N GLY A 2 -12.88 -24.01 -7.51
CA GLY A 2 -11.90 -25.10 -7.70
C GLY A 2 -11.08 -25.37 -6.45
N ASP A 3 -10.20 -26.37 -6.51
CA ASP A 3 -9.32 -26.72 -5.39
C ASP A 3 -8.34 -25.59 -5.05
N PRO A 4 -8.04 -25.36 -3.74
CA PRO A 4 -7.06 -24.37 -3.33
C PRO A 4 -5.70 -24.57 -4.00
N ARG A 5 -5.13 -23.50 -4.56
CA ARG A 5 -3.80 -23.53 -5.17
C ARG A 5 -2.76 -23.00 -4.19
N PRO A 6 -1.84 -23.84 -3.69
CA PRO A 6 -0.80 -23.37 -2.78
C PRO A 6 0.22 -22.51 -3.54
N LEU A 7 0.51 -21.32 -3.00
CA LEU A 7 1.55 -20.43 -3.51
C LEU A 7 2.63 -20.25 -2.45
N ARG A 8 3.90 -20.35 -2.87
CA ARG A 8 5.05 -20.10 -2.02
C ARG A 8 5.75 -18.85 -2.50
N PHE A 9 6.17 -18.01 -1.56
CA PHE A 9 6.89 -16.79 -1.86
C PHE A 9 7.91 -16.49 -0.76
N LEU A 10 8.86 -15.64 -1.10
CA LEU A 10 9.82 -15.05 -0.17
C LEU A 10 9.70 -13.53 -0.30
N THR A 11 9.42 -12.86 0.81
CA THR A 11 9.40 -11.40 0.85
C THR A 11 10.81 -10.84 0.69
N GLY A 12 10.99 -9.88 -0.22
CA GLY A 12 12.26 -9.19 -0.42
C GLY A 12 12.36 -8.52 -1.80
N MET A 13 13.51 -7.89 -2.03
CA MET A 13 13.84 -7.25 -3.31
C MET A 13 15.23 -7.65 -3.78
N ARG A 14 15.48 -7.53 -5.08
CA ARG A 14 16.82 -7.68 -5.66
C ARG A 14 17.72 -6.53 -5.21
N LYS A 15 19.00 -6.83 -4.99
CA LYS A 15 20.02 -5.81 -4.64
C LYS A 15 20.12 -4.71 -5.70
N LYS A 16 19.98 -5.09 -6.97
CA LYS A 16 19.88 -4.22 -8.15
C LYS A 16 18.74 -4.74 -9.03
N ALA A 17 17.77 -3.90 -9.33
CA ALA A 17 16.70 -4.18 -10.29
C ALA A 17 17.17 -3.99 -11.73
N TRP A 18 18.16 -3.12 -11.98
CA TRP A 18 18.84 -2.99 -13.27
C TRP A 18 20.32 -3.30 -13.11
N ASN A 19 20.79 -4.34 -13.80
CA ASN A 19 22.19 -4.75 -13.82
C ASN A 19 22.70 -4.94 -15.26
N HIS A 20 23.80 -4.28 -15.62
CA HIS A 20 24.29 -4.20 -17.00
C HIS A 20 23.17 -3.77 -17.97
N ASN A 21 22.82 -4.63 -18.93
CA ASN A 21 21.76 -4.41 -19.93
C ASN A 21 20.45 -5.14 -19.60
N VAL A 22 20.25 -5.56 -18.35
CA VAL A 22 19.06 -6.32 -17.91
C VAL A 22 18.30 -5.55 -16.84
N VAL A 23 17.00 -5.38 -17.04
CA VAL A 23 16.06 -4.80 -16.08
C VAL A 23 15.09 -5.88 -15.61
N ALA A 24 15.01 -6.09 -14.30
CA ALA A 24 14.04 -6.96 -13.66
C ALA A 24 12.77 -6.18 -13.32
N ILE A 25 11.60 -6.73 -13.68
CA ILE A 25 10.28 -6.15 -13.43
C ILE A 25 9.35 -7.24 -12.87
N GLY A 26 8.47 -6.86 -11.93
CA GLY A 26 7.56 -7.78 -11.25
C GLY A 26 8.27 -8.75 -10.32
N LEU A 27 7.82 -10.02 -10.29
CA LEU A 27 8.39 -11.04 -9.38
C LEU A 27 9.91 -11.27 -9.57
N SER A 28 10.46 -10.90 -10.73
CA SER A 28 11.91 -11.00 -10.97
C SER A 28 12.72 -9.95 -10.19
N SER A 29 12.13 -8.80 -9.87
CA SER A 29 12.77 -7.69 -9.12
C SER A 29 12.51 -7.73 -7.62
N GLY A 30 11.42 -8.37 -7.18
CA GLY A 30 11.09 -8.53 -5.77
C GLY A 30 9.64 -8.94 -5.56
N PHE A 31 9.31 -9.26 -4.32
CA PHE A 31 7.94 -9.57 -3.90
C PHE A 31 7.71 -9.11 -2.47
N ILE A 32 6.55 -8.51 -2.24
CA ILE A 32 5.98 -8.23 -0.92
C ILE A 32 4.56 -8.80 -0.95
N GLU A 33 4.12 -9.37 0.16
CA GLU A 33 2.78 -9.96 0.26
C GLU A 33 1.67 -8.96 -0.16
N PRO A 34 0.55 -9.46 -0.71
CA PRO A 34 -0.47 -8.61 -1.34
C PRO A 34 -1.43 -7.96 -0.32
N LEU A 35 -0.95 -7.59 0.87
CA LEU A 35 -1.78 -7.01 1.93
C LEU A 35 -2.37 -5.65 1.52
N GLU A 36 -1.63 -4.85 0.75
CA GLU A 36 -2.03 -3.52 0.28
C GLU A 36 -2.06 -3.41 -1.26
N SER A 37 -2.28 -4.54 -1.97
CA SER A 37 -2.46 -4.57 -3.43
C SER A 37 -1.34 -3.89 -4.26
N THR A 38 -0.09 -3.96 -3.80
CA THR A 38 1.03 -3.17 -4.35
C THR A 38 1.74 -3.80 -5.55
N SER A 39 1.56 -5.09 -5.84
CA SER A 39 2.37 -5.80 -6.85
C SER A 39 2.28 -5.22 -8.27
N ILE A 40 1.06 -4.92 -8.75
CA ILE A 40 0.86 -4.32 -10.09
C ILE A 40 1.40 -2.89 -10.10
N HIS A 41 1.23 -2.15 -9.00
CA HIS A 41 1.78 -0.80 -8.87
C HIS A 41 3.32 -0.81 -9.00
N LEU A 42 4.01 -1.73 -8.32
CA LEU A 42 5.47 -1.86 -8.40
C LEU A 42 5.94 -2.19 -9.84
N ILE A 43 5.17 -2.98 -10.59
CA ILE A 43 5.44 -3.23 -12.02
C ILE A 43 5.32 -1.93 -12.82
N GLN A 44 4.21 -1.20 -12.65
CA GLN A 44 3.98 0.07 -13.35
C GLN A 44 5.05 1.11 -13.02
N ASN A 45 5.45 1.21 -11.75
CA ASN A 45 6.52 2.11 -11.32
C ASN A 45 7.86 1.74 -11.98
N GLY A 46 8.21 0.45 -12.00
CA GLY A 46 9.42 -0.03 -12.66
C GLY A 46 9.46 0.25 -14.17
N ILE A 47 8.31 0.15 -14.86
CA ILE A 47 8.19 0.51 -16.29
C ILE A 47 8.30 2.02 -16.49
N ALA A 48 7.57 2.82 -15.72
CA ALA A 48 7.58 4.28 -15.82
C ALA A 48 8.97 4.87 -15.56
N ARG A 49 9.68 4.36 -14.54
CA ARG A 49 11.07 4.75 -14.25
C ARG A 49 12.02 4.36 -15.37
N LEU A 50 11.83 3.19 -15.99
CA LEU A 50 12.64 2.79 -17.13
C LEU A 50 12.43 3.73 -18.32
N PHE A 51 11.22 4.18 -18.59
CA PHE A 51 10.98 5.18 -19.64
C PHE A 51 11.56 6.55 -19.31
N ALA A 52 11.52 6.98 -18.04
CA ALA A 52 12.11 8.25 -17.62
C ALA A 52 13.66 8.25 -17.70
N LEU A 53 14.27 7.07 -17.64
CA LEU A 53 15.72 6.83 -17.68
C LEU A 53 16.07 5.91 -18.85
N PHE A 54 15.35 6.04 -19.96
CA PHE A 54 15.48 5.10 -21.07
C PHE A 54 16.88 5.24 -21.67
N PRO A 55 17.66 4.16 -21.75
CA PRO A 55 19.08 4.28 -22.02
C PRO A 55 19.34 4.57 -23.50
N ASP A 56 20.40 5.32 -23.77
CA ASP A 56 21.08 5.32 -25.06
C ASP A 56 22.20 4.25 -25.08
N ASN A 57 23.05 4.26 -26.12
CA ASN A 57 24.19 3.35 -26.22
C ASN A 57 25.50 4.16 -26.17
N PRO A 58 26.38 3.94 -25.17
CA PRO A 58 26.33 2.91 -24.13
C PRO A 58 25.38 3.22 -22.96
N ILE A 59 24.81 2.17 -22.36
CA ILE A 59 23.95 2.29 -21.16
C ILE A 59 24.72 2.99 -20.03
N SER A 60 24.21 4.16 -19.61
CA SER A 60 24.81 4.97 -18.56
C SER A 60 24.76 4.27 -17.19
N PRO A 61 25.90 4.11 -16.49
CA PRO A 61 25.90 3.67 -15.10
C PRO A 61 25.15 4.61 -14.17
N ILE A 62 25.12 5.92 -14.48
CA ILE A 62 24.47 6.95 -13.65
C ILE A 62 22.95 6.73 -13.65
N GLU A 63 22.36 6.56 -14.83
CA GLU A 63 20.92 6.33 -14.99
C GLU A 63 20.50 4.99 -14.40
N ARG A 64 21.34 3.95 -14.57
CA ARG A 64 21.11 2.65 -13.93
C ARG A 64 21.13 2.75 -12.41
N ASP A 65 22.07 3.50 -11.84
CA ASP A 65 22.20 3.64 -10.39
C ASP A 65 21.06 4.51 -9.81
N GLU A 66 20.60 5.52 -10.56
CA GLU A 66 19.38 6.29 -10.30
C GLU A 66 18.12 5.40 -10.29
N TYR A 67 17.95 4.55 -11.31
CA TYR A 67 16.86 3.58 -11.36
C TYR A 67 16.87 2.65 -10.14
N ASN A 68 18.04 2.11 -9.80
CA ASN A 68 18.21 1.20 -8.67
C ASN A 68 17.91 1.88 -7.32
N ARG A 69 18.30 3.15 -7.15
CA ARG A 69 17.94 3.92 -5.94
C ARG A 69 16.44 4.09 -5.85
N GLY A 70 15.80 4.57 -6.92
CA GLY A 70 14.35 4.79 -6.93
C GLY A 70 13.53 3.51 -6.72
N MET A 71 13.99 2.38 -7.26
CA MET A 71 13.37 1.08 -6.99
C MET A 71 13.55 0.64 -5.54
N ARG A 72 14.73 0.87 -4.93
CA ARG A 72 14.93 0.58 -3.51
C ARG A 72 13.98 1.40 -2.65
N ASP A 73 13.90 2.71 -2.88
CA ASP A 73 13.09 3.63 -2.08
C ASP A 73 11.61 3.18 -2.05
N ILE A 74 11.03 2.81 -3.20
CA ILE A 74 9.63 2.37 -3.25
C ILE A 74 9.42 0.99 -2.60
N PHE A 75 10.37 0.06 -2.72
CA PHE A 75 10.27 -1.24 -2.03
C PHE A 75 10.37 -1.09 -0.52
N GLU A 76 11.23 -0.19 -0.03
CA GLU A 76 11.40 0.08 1.40
C GLU A 76 10.21 0.83 1.99
N ASP A 77 9.63 1.79 1.25
CA ASP A 77 8.37 2.44 1.63
C ASP A 77 7.22 1.42 1.77
N VAL A 78 7.04 0.57 0.75
CA VAL A 78 6.00 -0.48 0.81
C VAL A 78 6.25 -1.44 1.95
N ARG A 79 7.50 -1.88 2.16
CA ARG A 79 7.87 -2.73 3.29
C ARG A 79 7.48 -2.10 4.63
N ASP A 80 7.82 -0.83 4.83
CA ASP A 80 7.56 -0.12 6.09
C ASP A 80 6.05 -0.02 6.35
N PHE A 81 5.25 0.27 5.32
CA PHE A 81 3.80 0.30 5.45
C PHE A 81 3.22 -1.08 5.78
N ILE A 82 3.67 -2.16 5.11
CA ILE A 82 3.22 -3.52 5.44
C ILE A 82 3.64 -3.94 6.86
N ILE A 83 4.86 -3.61 7.29
CA ILE A 83 5.32 -3.89 8.65
C ILE A 83 4.42 -3.21 9.68
N LEU A 84 3.94 -1.99 9.41
CA LEU A 84 3.03 -1.28 10.31
C LEU A 84 1.80 -2.13 10.65
N HIS A 85 1.19 -2.80 9.67
CA HIS A 85 0.00 -3.61 9.90
C HIS A 85 0.22 -4.74 10.91
N TYR A 86 1.41 -5.32 10.93
CA TYR A 86 1.77 -6.37 11.89
C TYR A 86 2.22 -5.79 13.23
N LYS A 87 3.03 -4.74 13.20
CA LYS A 87 3.61 -4.10 14.39
C LYS A 87 2.57 -3.40 15.26
N ALA A 88 1.61 -2.72 14.64
CA ALA A 88 0.54 -1.96 15.27
C ALA A 88 -0.59 -2.87 15.79
N THR A 89 -0.27 -3.91 16.54
CA THR A 89 -1.27 -4.89 17.00
C THR A 89 -1.51 -4.84 18.50
N GLN A 90 -2.76 -5.01 18.91
CA GLN A 90 -3.12 -5.27 20.31
C GLN A 90 -3.14 -6.76 20.64
N ARG A 91 -3.02 -7.62 19.62
CA ARG A 91 -3.06 -9.08 19.78
C ARG A 91 -1.83 -9.60 20.53
N VAL A 92 -2.07 -10.52 21.44
CA VAL A 92 -1.04 -11.24 22.21
C VAL A 92 -1.38 -12.73 22.37
N ASP A 93 -2.44 -13.18 21.68
CA ASP A 93 -3.05 -14.50 21.79
C ASP A 93 -2.19 -15.64 21.20
N SER A 94 -1.23 -15.31 20.33
CA SER A 94 -0.32 -16.29 19.73
C SER A 94 1.13 -15.83 19.80
N GLU A 95 2.05 -16.79 19.66
CA GLU A 95 3.48 -16.50 19.55
C GLU A 95 3.77 -15.56 18.37
N PHE A 96 3.12 -15.80 17.23
CA PHE A 96 3.21 -14.94 16.05
C PHE A 96 2.88 -13.47 16.38
N TRP A 97 1.74 -13.21 17.02
CA TRP A 97 1.33 -11.84 17.35
C TRP A 97 2.23 -11.19 18.38
N ARG A 98 2.69 -11.95 19.39
CA ARG A 98 3.67 -11.47 20.37
C ARG A 98 5.00 -11.13 19.69
N TYR A 99 5.44 -11.91 18.72
CA TYR A 99 6.66 -11.65 17.97
C TYR A 99 6.56 -10.35 17.17
N VAL A 100 5.57 -10.22 16.28
CA VAL A 100 5.46 -9.03 15.40
C VAL A 100 5.17 -7.75 16.17
N LYS A 101 4.49 -7.84 17.32
CA LYS A 101 4.31 -6.71 18.23
C LYS A 101 5.63 -6.22 18.82
N ASN A 102 6.55 -7.12 19.15
CA ASN A 102 7.79 -6.80 19.87
C ASN A 102 9.04 -6.72 18.98
N MET A 103 8.98 -7.13 17.71
CA MET A 103 10.13 -7.06 16.80
C MET A 103 10.64 -5.62 16.60
N SER A 104 11.94 -5.45 16.36
CA SER A 104 12.49 -4.18 15.87
C SER A 104 11.92 -3.87 14.48
N VAL A 105 11.78 -2.59 14.17
CA VAL A 105 11.35 -2.11 12.85
C VAL A 105 12.42 -1.18 12.26
N PRO A 106 12.41 -0.94 10.93
CA PRO A 106 13.30 0.03 10.31
C PRO A 106 13.16 1.42 10.94
N ASP A 107 14.27 2.16 11.01
CA ASP A 107 14.33 3.48 11.67
C ASP A 107 13.34 4.48 11.08
N ASN A 108 13.12 4.41 9.77
CA ASN A 108 12.15 5.25 9.08
C ASN A 108 10.73 5.03 9.61
N LEU A 109 10.28 3.77 9.69
CA LEU A 109 8.98 3.42 10.27
C LEU A 109 8.90 3.81 11.74
N ALA A 110 9.94 3.52 12.54
CA ALA A 110 9.97 3.88 13.96
C ALA A 110 9.78 5.39 14.17
N ARG A 111 10.49 6.20 13.37
CA ARG A 111 10.37 7.66 13.39
C ARG A 111 8.98 8.13 12.98
N LYS A 112 8.38 7.57 11.91
CA LYS A 112 7.04 7.95 11.46
C LYS A 112 5.98 7.63 12.54
N ILE A 113 6.08 6.47 13.19
CA ILE A 113 5.23 6.11 14.34
C ILE A 113 5.40 7.09 15.50
N ALA A 114 6.64 7.44 15.86
CA ALA A 114 6.92 8.37 16.96
C ALA A 114 6.36 9.78 16.71
N LEU A 115 6.51 10.31 15.49
CA LEU A 115 5.95 11.62 15.11
C LEU A 115 4.42 11.63 15.19
N TRP A 116 3.80 10.55 14.70
CA TRP A 116 2.36 10.35 14.82
C TRP A 116 1.93 10.27 16.28
N GLN A 117 2.52 9.39 17.08
CA GLN A 117 2.17 9.21 18.49
C GLN A 117 2.32 10.49 19.30
N ARG A 118 3.22 11.42 18.92
CA ARG A 118 3.39 12.66 19.66
C ARG A 118 2.29 13.67 19.40
N HIS A 119 2.05 14.03 18.13
CA HIS A 119 1.14 15.15 17.74
C HIS A 119 0.31 14.87 16.48
N GLY A 120 0.16 13.61 16.07
CA GLY A 120 -0.62 13.24 14.88
C GLY A 120 0.05 13.67 13.57
N ARG A 121 1.38 13.79 13.54
CA ARG A 121 2.12 14.28 12.37
C ARG A 121 2.55 13.14 11.47
N ILE A 122 2.13 13.20 10.21
CA ILE A 122 2.64 12.36 9.12
C ILE A 122 3.21 13.31 8.07
N PHE A 123 4.39 12.98 7.56
CA PHE A 123 4.98 13.64 6.41
C PHE A 123 5.15 12.61 5.31
N ARG A 124 4.86 13.05 4.08
CA ARG A 124 5.24 12.31 2.89
C ARG A 124 6.67 12.67 2.51
N GLU A 125 7.50 11.66 2.33
CA GLU A 125 8.90 11.84 1.92
C GLU A 125 9.11 11.30 0.50
N ASN A 126 9.96 11.96 -0.29
CA ASN A 126 10.37 11.48 -1.62
C ASN A 126 9.18 11.05 -2.53
N ALA A 127 9.25 9.83 -3.07
CA ALA A 127 8.25 9.22 -3.94
C ALA A 127 7.49 8.09 -3.23
N GLU A 128 7.14 8.27 -1.95
CA GLU A 128 6.30 7.31 -1.20
C GLU A 128 4.99 7.02 -1.94
N LEU A 129 4.64 5.72 -1.99
CA LEU A 129 3.38 5.20 -2.55
C LEU A 129 2.20 5.59 -1.68
N PHE A 130 2.35 5.46 -0.37
CA PHE A 130 1.27 5.70 0.59
C PHE A 130 1.23 7.17 1.02
N SER A 131 0.07 7.78 0.84
CA SER A 131 -0.16 9.18 1.22
C SER A 131 -0.54 9.32 2.70
N GLU A 132 -0.57 10.56 3.20
CA GLU A 132 -0.94 10.86 4.60
C GLU A 132 -2.26 10.19 5.04
N PRO A 133 -3.37 10.23 4.26
CA PRO A 133 -4.61 9.53 4.64
C PRO A 133 -4.44 8.03 4.86
N SER A 134 -3.58 7.34 4.09
CA SER A 134 -3.32 5.90 4.24
C SER A 134 -2.67 5.61 5.59
N TRP A 135 -1.64 6.37 5.95
CA TRP A 135 -0.97 6.24 7.26
C TRP A 135 -1.93 6.56 8.41
N ILE A 136 -2.71 7.64 8.30
CA ILE A 136 -3.71 8.02 9.31
C ILE A 136 -4.73 6.90 9.51
N ALA A 137 -5.27 6.35 8.41
CA ALA A 137 -6.28 5.29 8.45
C ALA A 137 -5.75 4.03 9.15
N VAL A 138 -4.54 3.58 8.81
CA VAL A 138 -3.94 2.39 9.41
C VAL A 138 -3.57 2.64 10.88
N MET A 139 -2.93 3.76 11.20
CA MET A 139 -2.52 4.05 12.57
C MET A 139 -3.74 4.20 13.50
N LEU A 140 -4.75 5.00 13.14
CA LEU A 140 -5.98 5.11 13.93
C LEU A 140 -6.75 3.80 13.97
N GLY A 141 -6.95 3.15 12.82
CA GLY A 141 -7.67 1.89 12.72
C GLY A 141 -7.03 0.76 13.52
N GLN A 142 -5.72 0.85 13.78
CA GLN A 142 -4.95 -0.09 14.59
C GLN A 142 -4.62 0.42 15.99
N ASN A 143 -5.38 1.42 16.47
CA ASN A 143 -5.36 1.93 17.85
C ASN A 143 -4.03 2.60 18.25
N ILE A 144 -3.28 3.13 17.29
CA ILE A 144 -2.20 4.07 17.58
C ILE A 144 -2.82 5.46 17.58
N TRP A 145 -3.22 5.92 18.77
CA TRP A 145 -3.74 7.27 18.96
C TRP A 145 -2.61 8.24 19.28
N PRO A 146 -2.61 9.45 18.71
CA PRO A 146 -1.65 10.47 19.07
C PRO A 146 -1.95 10.99 20.49
N ALA A 147 -0.91 11.27 21.27
CA ALA A 147 -1.02 11.80 22.63
C ALA A 147 -1.49 13.26 22.66
N GLY A 148 -1.38 13.97 21.54
CA GLY A 148 -1.88 15.32 21.34
C GLY A 148 -2.08 15.59 19.86
N TYR A 149 -2.45 16.81 19.52
CA TYR A 149 -2.65 17.28 18.15
C TYR A 149 -1.79 18.52 17.89
N ASP A 150 -1.84 19.05 16.67
CA ASP A 150 -1.09 20.27 16.34
C ASP A 150 -1.69 21.50 17.05
N PRO A 151 -0.90 22.29 17.80
CA PRO A 151 -1.40 23.44 18.56
C PRO A 151 -2.13 24.50 17.72
N ILE A 152 -1.93 24.53 16.40
CA ILE A 152 -2.71 25.43 15.55
C ILE A 152 -4.22 25.18 15.65
N ALA A 153 -4.65 23.96 15.99
CA ALA A 153 -6.05 23.63 16.18
C ALA A 153 -6.69 24.42 17.35
N ASP A 154 -5.91 24.80 18.37
CA ASP A 154 -6.40 25.58 19.51
C ASP A 154 -6.74 27.03 19.12
N THR A 155 -6.30 27.49 17.95
CA THR A 155 -6.63 28.82 17.42
C THR A 155 -7.96 28.85 16.68
N LEU A 156 -8.57 27.69 16.45
CA LEU A 156 -9.81 27.55 15.71
C LEU A 156 -11.04 27.73 16.61
N ASP A 157 -12.09 28.32 16.06
CA ASP A 157 -13.40 28.42 16.72
C ASP A 157 -14.08 27.04 16.75
N GLU A 158 -14.24 26.48 17.95
CA GLU A 158 -14.80 25.14 18.15
C GLU A 158 -16.20 24.96 17.55
N HIS A 159 -17.05 25.98 17.63
CA HIS A 159 -18.40 25.92 17.05
C HIS A 159 -18.35 25.87 15.53
N LYS A 160 -17.46 26.65 14.91
CA LYS A 160 -17.26 26.60 13.45
C LYS A 160 -16.67 25.26 13.01
N VAL A 161 -15.72 24.71 13.76
CA VAL A 161 -15.14 23.39 13.47
C VAL A 161 -16.21 22.30 13.56
N ALA A 162 -17.00 22.28 14.66
CA ALA A 162 -18.07 21.31 14.85
C ALA A 162 -19.13 21.39 13.73
N ALA A 163 -19.53 22.61 13.35
CA ALA A 163 -20.47 22.82 12.25
C ALA A 163 -19.90 22.34 10.91
N ALA A 164 -18.64 22.64 10.61
CA ALA A 164 -17.98 22.19 9.38
C ALA A 164 -17.87 20.66 9.31
N MET A 165 -17.52 20.01 10.41
CA MET A 165 -17.45 18.54 10.50
C MET A 165 -18.83 17.88 10.34
N ALA A 166 -19.86 18.46 10.94
CA ALA A 166 -21.24 17.99 10.78
C ALA A 166 -21.71 18.12 9.33
N GLN A 167 -21.42 19.26 8.68
CA GLN A 167 -21.74 19.47 7.27
C GLN A 167 -21.00 18.50 6.37
N MET A 168 -19.70 18.27 6.61
CA MET A 168 -18.89 17.31 5.86
C MET A 168 -19.49 15.90 5.97
N ARG A 169 -19.88 15.47 7.18
CA ARG A 169 -20.53 14.18 7.41
C ARG A 169 -21.86 14.06 6.65
N ALA A 170 -22.70 15.09 6.71
CA ALA A 170 -23.99 15.11 6.01
C ALA A 170 -23.80 15.01 4.49
N ASN A 171 -22.85 15.77 3.93
CA ASN A 171 -22.55 15.73 2.50
C ASN A 171 -22.08 14.35 2.05
N TYR A 172 -21.19 13.69 2.81
CA TYR A 172 -20.75 12.32 2.48
C TYR A 172 -21.90 11.32 2.53
N ALA A 173 -22.78 11.41 3.53
CA ALA A 173 -23.95 10.55 3.63
C ALA A 173 -24.93 10.77 2.46
N GLU A 174 -25.18 12.02 2.08
CA GLU A 174 -26.05 12.37 0.96
C GLU A 174 -25.49 11.85 -0.37
N ILE A 175 -24.20 12.04 -0.63
CA ILE A 175 -23.55 11.55 -1.85
C ILE A 175 -23.59 10.02 -1.88
N ALA A 176 -23.23 9.35 -0.79
CA ALA A 176 -23.23 7.89 -0.72
C ALA A 176 -24.63 7.30 -0.99
N ALA A 177 -25.69 7.94 -0.49
CA ALA A 177 -27.07 7.51 -0.74
C ALA A 177 -27.51 7.65 -2.21
N LYS A 178 -26.86 8.52 -2.99
CA LYS A 178 -27.14 8.73 -4.43
C LYS A 178 -26.33 7.80 -5.33
N LEU A 179 -25.26 7.20 -4.83
CA LEU A 179 -24.43 6.29 -5.62
C LEU A 179 -25.15 4.94 -5.79
N PRO A 180 -25.11 4.35 -6.99
CA PRO A 180 -25.60 2.99 -7.18
C PRO A 180 -24.79 2.01 -6.34
N VAL A 181 -25.45 0.94 -5.87
CA VAL A 181 -24.72 -0.21 -5.31
C VAL A 181 -23.78 -0.80 -6.36
N HIS A 182 -22.69 -1.41 -5.91
CA HIS A 182 -21.60 -1.87 -6.78
C HIS A 182 -22.08 -2.74 -7.95
N GLU A 183 -22.99 -3.70 -7.71
CA GLU A 183 -23.56 -4.54 -8.77
C GLU A 183 -24.32 -3.72 -9.83
N ALA A 184 -25.15 -2.77 -9.40
CA ALA A 184 -25.94 -1.96 -10.32
C ALA A 184 -25.02 -1.11 -11.22
N PHE A 185 -23.95 -0.56 -10.66
CA PHE A 185 -22.93 0.16 -11.42
C PHE A 185 -22.25 -0.73 -12.47
N LEU A 186 -21.78 -1.92 -12.07
CA LEU A 186 -21.12 -2.86 -12.98
C LEU A 186 -22.04 -3.31 -14.13
N ARG A 187 -23.33 -3.50 -13.85
CA ARG A 187 -24.32 -3.82 -14.90
C ARG A 187 -24.51 -2.65 -15.85
N GLN A 188 -24.65 -1.44 -15.31
CA GLN A 188 -24.81 -0.21 -16.10
C GLN A 188 -23.57 0.07 -16.97
N SER A 189 -22.36 -0.18 -16.46
CA SER A 189 -21.10 0.03 -17.16
C SER A 189 -20.75 -1.09 -18.17
N GLY A 190 -21.58 -2.13 -18.28
CA GLY A 190 -21.30 -3.30 -19.11
C GLY A 190 -20.15 -4.17 -18.60
N SER A 191 -19.70 -3.97 -17.36
CA SER A 191 -18.60 -4.72 -16.73
C SER A 191 -19.08 -5.93 -15.92
N TRP A 192 -20.39 -6.15 -15.82
CA TRP A 192 -20.96 -7.31 -15.17
C TRP A 192 -20.91 -8.54 -16.08
N ASN A 193 -20.28 -9.62 -15.61
CA ASN A 193 -20.29 -10.88 -16.35
C ASN A 193 -21.69 -11.50 -16.30
N MET A 194 -22.39 -11.50 -17.45
CA MET A 194 -23.73 -12.06 -17.60
C MET A 194 -23.72 -13.59 -17.84
N GLN A 195 -22.54 -14.21 -18.00
CA GLN A 195 -22.46 -15.65 -18.15
C GLN A 195 -22.69 -16.33 -16.79
N PRO A 196 -23.53 -17.39 -16.71
CA PRO A 196 -23.49 -18.32 -15.59
C PRO A 196 -22.05 -18.78 -15.44
N ALA A 197 -21.51 -18.77 -14.21
CA ALA A 197 -20.14 -19.19 -13.94
C ALA A 197 -19.86 -20.46 -14.73
N LEU A 198 -18.96 -20.38 -15.73
CA LEU A 198 -18.55 -21.51 -16.54
C LEU A 198 -18.13 -22.59 -15.55
N GLY A 199 -18.99 -23.59 -15.35
CA GLY A 199 -18.60 -24.83 -14.73
C GLY A 199 -17.54 -25.41 -15.63
N LEU A 200 -16.28 -25.15 -15.29
CA LEU A 200 -15.16 -25.81 -15.94
C LEU A 200 -15.43 -27.32 -15.80
N PRO A 201 -15.66 -28.06 -16.90
CA PRO A 201 -15.75 -29.50 -16.80
C PRO A 201 -14.41 -30.00 -16.24
N PRO A 202 -14.40 -31.01 -15.34
CA PRO A 202 -13.17 -31.64 -14.95
C PRO A 202 -12.49 -32.14 -16.23
N GLN A 203 -11.35 -31.55 -16.58
CA GLN A 203 -10.52 -32.09 -17.64
C GLN A 203 -10.17 -33.52 -17.22
N ALA A 204 -10.75 -34.48 -17.93
CA ALA A 204 -10.34 -35.86 -17.91
C ALA A 204 -8.86 -35.90 -18.32
N LEU A 205 -7.96 -36.05 -17.35
CA LEU A 205 -6.64 -36.59 -17.62
C LEU A 205 -6.79 -38.10 -17.79
N SER A 206 -7.21 -38.50 -18.99
CA SER A 206 -7.07 -39.85 -19.50
C SER A 206 -6.01 -39.84 -20.61
N ALA A 207 -4.80 -40.27 -20.24
CA ALA A 207 -3.75 -40.94 -21.03
C ALA A 207 -2.38 -40.64 -20.38
#